data_AF-A0A0C2CX09-F1
#
_entry.id   AF-A0A0C2CX09-F1
#
_cell.length_a   1.000
_cell.length_b   1.000
_cell.length_c   1.000
_cell.angle_alpha   90.00
_cell.angle_beta   90.00
_cell.angle_gamma   90.00
#
_symmetry.space_group_name_H-M   'P 1'
#
loop_
_entity.id
_entity.type
_entity.pdbx_description
1 polymer ?
#
loop_
_entity_poly.entity_id
_entity_poly.type
_entity_poly.pdbx_seq_one_letter_code
_entity_poly.pdbx_strand_id
1 'polypeptide(L)'
;IPYSFRVTHDHDVVPHVPPEGLEQYHHHKSEVYYNNDMTTADYVECDEEESRGCSDRNIDTSFNDHHRYFNVYISRWGDAGCSGDPVNPPDNFKD
;
A
#
# COMPACT_ATOMS: atom_id res chain seq x y z
N ILE A 1 -5.04 -16.09 9.72
CA ILE A 1 -4.87 -15.22 10.92
C ILE A 1 -6.22 -14.54 11.18
N PRO A 2 -6.79 -14.58 12.40
CA PRO A 2 -8.09 -13.95 12.66
C PRO A 2 -8.01 -12.42 12.57
N TYR A 3 -8.99 -11.78 11.93
CA TYR A 3 -9.14 -10.32 11.85
C TYR A 3 -7.92 -9.56 11.29
N SER A 4 -7.20 -10.15 10.34
CA SER A 4 -6.06 -9.53 9.65
C SER A 4 -6.35 -9.31 8.18
N PHE A 5 -6.09 -8.12 7.69
CA PHE A 5 -6.07 -7.79 6.26
C PHE A 5 -4.86 -6.91 5.96
N ARG A 6 -4.42 -6.92 4.70
CA ARG A 6 -3.43 -5.98 4.18
C ARG A 6 -4.11 -4.98 3.26
N VAL A 7 -3.57 -3.78 3.18
CA VAL A 7 -3.98 -2.78 2.19
C VAL A 7 -2.81 -2.59 1.24
N THR A 8 -3.05 -2.71 -0.06
CA THR A 8 -2.04 -2.54 -1.10
C THR A 8 -2.50 -1.49 -2.11
N HIS A 9 -1.53 -0.85 -2.77
CA HIS A 9 -1.76 0.31 -3.62
C HIS A 9 -1.13 0.13 -5.00
N ASP A 10 -1.97 0.18 -6.02
CA ASP A 10 -1.68 0.18 -7.44
C ASP A 10 -0.57 -0.79 -7.89
N HIS A 11 0.60 -0.27 -8.28
CA HIS A 11 1.75 -1.07 -8.73
C HIS A 11 2.92 -1.03 -7.72
N ASP A 12 2.62 -0.84 -6.42
CA ASP A 12 3.61 -0.90 -5.35
C ASP A 12 4.37 -2.24 -5.37
N VAL A 13 5.68 -2.20 -5.61
CA VAL A 13 6.54 -3.39 -5.63
C VAL A 13 6.78 -3.99 -4.25
N VAL A 14 6.61 -3.22 -3.17
CA VAL A 14 7.04 -3.62 -1.82
C VAL A 14 6.32 -4.88 -1.31
N PRO A 15 5.00 -5.06 -1.51
CA PRO A 15 4.32 -6.31 -1.19
C PRO A 15 4.85 -7.52 -1.98
N HIS A 16 5.48 -7.34 -3.14
CA HIS A 16 5.94 -8.42 -4.00
C HIS A 16 7.39 -8.86 -3.73
N VAL A 17 8.00 -8.35 -2.65
CA VAL A 17 9.36 -8.73 -2.22
C VAL A 17 9.37 -9.33 -0.81
N PRO A 18 10.06 -10.47 -0.58
CA PRO A 18 10.74 -11.30 -1.58
C PRO A 18 9.75 -11.98 -2.55
N PRO A 19 10.16 -12.25 -3.81
CA PRO A 19 9.24 -12.78 -4.83
C PRO A 19 8.77 -14.20 -4.50
N GLU A 20 7.59 -14.56 -5.02
CA GLU A 20 7.06 -15.92 -4.88
C GLU A 20 8.07 -16.98 -5.34
N GLY A 21 8.10 -18.10 -4.61
CA GLY A 21 9.02 -19.20 -4.88
C GLY A 21 10.43 -19.01 -4.33
N LEU A 22 10.78 -17.82 -3.82
CA LEU A 22 11.96 -17.64 -2.98
C LEU A 22 11.60 -17.96 -1.52
N GLU A 23 12.23 -18.99 -0.95
CA GLU A 23 12.10 -19.37 0.48
C GLU A 23 10.65 -19.64 0.96
N GLN A 24 9.68 -19.84 0.05
CA GLN A 24 8.26 -20.10 0.35
C GLN A 24 7.59 -19.00 1.20
N TYR A 25 7.95 -17.74 0.97
CA TYR A 25 7.18 -16.62 1.50
C TYR A 25 5.79 -16.57 0.86
N HIS A 26 4.78 -16.44 1.70
CA HIS A 26 3.39 -16.28 1.31
C HIS A 26 2.73 -15.26 2.23
N HIS A 27 1.91 -14.41 1.66
CA HIS A 27 1.12 -13.50 2.45
C HIS A 27 -0.06 -14.20 3.12
N HIS A 28 -0.59 -13.58 4.16
CA HIS A 28 -1.87 -14.00 4.72
C HIS A 28 -3.04 -13.65 3.79
N LYS A 29 -4.14 -14.40 3.94
CA LYS A 29 -5.28 -14.45 3.01
C LYS A 29 -5.93 -13.11 2.59
N SER A 30 -6.29 -12.21 3.51
CA SER A 30 -7.19 -11.10 3.16
C SER A 30 -6.43 -9.85 2.67
N GLU A 31 -6.80 -9.33 1.50
CA GLU A 31 -6.23 -8.14 0.87
C GLU A 31 -7.33 -7.15 0.44
N VAL A 32 -7.10 -5.87 0.74
CA VAL A 32 -7.86 -4.74 0.21
C VAL A 32 -6.96 -3.99 -0.77
N TYR A 33 -7.29 -4.06 -2.05
CA TYR A 33 -6.45 -3.56 -3.12
C TYR A 33 -7.03 -2.31 -3.78
N TYR A 34 -6.28 -1.23 -3.74
CA TYR A 34 -6.63 0.04 -4.39
C TYR A 34 -5.89 0.17 -5.71
N ASN A 35 -6.57 -0.04 -6.82
CA ASN A 35 -6.03 0.16 -8.17
C ASN A 35 -6.42 1.56 -8.71
N ASN A 36 -6.06 2.59 -7.95
CA ASN A 36 -6.30 4.01 -8.21
C ASN A 36 -5.30 4.83 -7.40
N ASP A 37 -5.47 6.15 -7.35
CA ASP A 37 -4.61 7.08 -6.58
C ASP A 37 -4.97 7.19 -5.09
N MET A 38 -5.84 6.32 -4.58
CA MET A 38 -6.40 6.30 -3.22
C MET A 38 -7.05 7.62 -2.77
N THR A 39 -7.51 8.46 -3.72
CA THR A 39 -8.33 9.65 -3.39
C THR A 39 -9.80 9.32 -3.15
N THR A 40 -10.25 8.14 -3.61
CA THR A 40 -11.58 7.59 -3.40
C THR A 40 -11.52 6.20 -2.75
N ALA A 41 -12.63 5.77 -2.16
CA ALA A 41 -12.77 4.43 -1.56
C ALA A 41 -13.16 3.36 -2.59
N ASP A 42 -12.58 3.42 -3.79
CA ASP A 42 -12.82 2.44 -4.84
C ASP A 42 -11.73 1.36 -4.79
N TYR A 43 -12.05 0.19 -4.22
CA TYR A 43 -11.11 -0.89 -4.00
C TYR A 43 -11.72 -2.26 -4.32
N VAL A 44 -10.87 -3.28 -4.44
CA VAL A 44 -11.25 -4.68 -4.57
C VAL A 44 -10.82 -5.42 -3.31
N GLU A 45 -11.70 -6.25 -2.75
CA GLU A 45 -11.35 -7.17 -1.67
C GLU A 45 -11.06 -8.56 -2.26
N CYS A 46 -9.88 -9.11 -1.94
CA CYS A 46 -9.54 -10.49 -2.23
C CYS A 46 -9.45 -11.28 -0.92
N ASP A 47 -10.15 -12.42 -0.88
CA ASP A 47 -10.11 -13.36 0.23
C ASP A 47 -9.28 -14.60 -0.15
N GLU A 48 -8.05 -14.35 -0.61
CA GLU A 48 -7.08 -15.31 -1.17
C GLU A 48 -5.66 -14.76 -0.98
N GLU A 49 -4.69 -15.62 -0.64
CA GLU A 49 -3.33 -15.22 -0.24
C GLU A 49 -2.57 -14.42 -1.31
N GLU A 50 -2.57 -14.90 -2.55
CA GLU A 50 -1.79 -14.38 -3.69
C GLU A 50 -2.71 -14.21 -4.91
N SER A 51 -3.80 -13.44 -4.74
CA SER A 51 -4.84 -13.37 -5.77
C SER A 51 -4.46 -12.47 -6.93
N ARG A 52 -4.46 -13.03 -8.15
CA ARG A 52 -4.40 -12.25 -9.40
C ARG A 52 -5.63 -11.37 -9.65
N GLY A 53 -6.67 -11.48 -8.82
CA GLY A 53 -7.75 -10.50 -8.78
C GLY A 53 -7.33 -9.16 -8.16
N CYS A 54 -6.27 -9.17 -7.35
CA CYS A 54 -5.72 -8.03 -6.64
C CYS A 54 -4.26 -7.75 -7.07
N SER A 55 -3.37 -7.43 -6.14
CA SER A 55 -2.04 -6.89 -6.44
C SER A 55 -1.14 -7.88 -7.17
N ASP A 56 -1.30 -9.20 -6.97
CA ASP A 56 -0.44 -10.25 -7.56
C ASP A 56 -0.43 -10.27 -9.10
N ARG A 57 -1.39 -9.60 -9.75
CA ARG A 57 -1.39 -9.44 -11.21
C ARG A 57 -0.28 -8.52 -11.73
N ASN A 58 0.32 -7.72 -10.86
CA ASN A 58 1.29 -6.69 -11.22
C ASN A 58 2.71 -7.16 -10.91
N ILE A 59 3.62 -6.89 -11.84
CA ILE A 59 5.06 -7.03 -11.64
C ILE A 59 5.68 -5.69 -12.00
N ASP A 60 6.00 -4.90 -10.99
CA ASP A 60 6.66 -3.60 -11.13
C ASP A 60 8.03 -3.61 -10.43
N THR A 61 8.80 -2.56 -10.62
CA THR A 61 10.11 -2.30 -9.97
C THR A 61 10.14 -0.96 -9.24
N SER A 62 9.04 -0.20 -9.30
CA SER A 62 8.87 1.11 -8.68
C SER A 62 8.25 0.99 -7.28
N PHE A 63 8.74 1.80 -6.35
CA PHE A 63 8.15 1.97 -5.01
C PHE A 63 7.31 3.24 -4.90
N ASN A 64 7.06 3.96 -6.00
CA ASN A 64 6.40 5.27 -5.94
C ASN A 64 4.99 5.21 -5.31
N ASP A 65 4.22 4.18 -5.64
CA ASP A 65 2.86 4.00 -5.09
C ASP A 65 2.89 3.65 -3.60
N HIS A 66 3.98 3.05 -3.10
CA HIS A 66 4.18 2.77 -1.68
C HIS A 66 4.05 4.01 -0.78
N HIS A 67 4.28 5.21 -1.32
CA HIS A 67 4.29 6.43 -0.52
C HIS A 67 2.91 6.99 -0.18
N ARG A 68 1.85 6.57 -0.89
CA ARG A 68 0.52 7.20 -0.79
C ARG A 68 -0.51 6.20 -0.31
N TYR A 69 -1.21 6.55 0.77
CA TYR A 69 -2.34 5.79 1.29
C TYR A 69 -3.45 6.75 1.71
N PHE A 70 -4.68 6.51 1.25
CA PHE A 70 -5.86 7.32 1.62
C PHE A 70 -5.70 8.84 1.38
N ASN A 71 -5.19 9.21 0.21
CA ASN A 71 -4.85 10.59 -0.17
C ASN A 71 -3.75 11.24 0.71
N VAL A 72 -3.01 10.45 1.49
CA VAL A 72 -1.93 10.93 2.37
C VAL A 72 -0.59 10.46 1.81
N TYR A 73 0.35 11.39 1.61
CA TYR A 73 1.75 11.04 1.38
C TYR A 73 2.40 10.74 2.75
N ILE A 74 2.46 9.46 3.11
CA ILE A 74 2.67 8.98 4.48
C ILE A 74 3.97 9.51 5.08
N SER A 75 5.08 9.50 4.34
CA SER A 75 6.37 9.96 4.86
C SER A 75 6.39 11.46 5.15
N ARG A 76 5.74 12.29 4.32
CA ARG A 76 5.64 13.74 4.58
C ARG A 76 4.81 14.03 5.83
N TRP A 77 3.73 13.28 6.06
CA TRP A 77 2.96 13.40 7.29
C TRP A 77 3.75 12.91 8.51
N GLY A 78 4.55 11.85 8.36
CA GLY A 78 5.51 11.38 9.36
C GLY A 78 6.55 12.45 9.71
N ASP A 79 7.16 13.08 8.71
CA ASP A 79 8.12 14.17 8.88
C ASP A 79 7.50 15.39 9.57
N ALA A 80 6.20 15.62 9.36
CA ALA A 80 5.38 16.62 10.07
C ALA A 80 5.01 16.23 11.52
N GLY A 81 5.58 15.15 12.05
CA GLY A 81 5.33 14.66 13.40
C GLY A 81 3.95 14.03 13.57
N CYS A 82 3.35 13.49 12.49
CA CYS A 82 2.02 12.89 12.48
C CYS A 82 0.93 13.83 13.05
N SER A 83 1.07 15.13 12.80
CA SER A 83 0.21 16.17 13.35
C SER A 83 -0.45 17.00 12.24
N GLY A 84 -1.54 17.69 12.55
CA GLY A 84 -2.29 18.50 11.58
C GLY A 84 -3.11 17.67 10.59
N ASP A 85 -3.39 18.26 9.42
CA ASP A 85 -4.08 17.59 8.30
C ASP A 85 -3.11 16.60 7.62
N PRO A 86 -3.40 15.28 7.63
CA PRO A 86 -2.55 14.29 6.98
C PRO A 86 -2.42 14.47 5.46
N VAL A 87 -3.44 15.02 4.79
CA VAL A 87 -3.41 15.25 3.34
C VAL A 87 -2.52 16.47 3.02
N ASN A 88 -2.55 17.47 3.89
CA ASN A 88 -1.80 18.72 3.75
C ASN A 88 -0.95 19.01 5.00
N PRO A 89 0.04 18.16 5.31
CA PRO A 89 0.86 18.36 6.48
C PRO A 89 1.68 19.65 6.36
N PRO A 90 1.94 20.36 7.47
CA PRO A 90 2.77 21.55 7.47
C PRO A 90 4.18 21.21 6.95
N ASP A 91 4.75 22.09 6.12
CA ASP A 91 6.10 21.93 5.61
C ASP A 91 7.12 22.19 6.72
N ASN A 92 7.73 21.11 7.23
CA ASN A 92 8.84 21.20 8.17
C ASN A 92 10.19 21.56 7.50
N PHE A 93 10.20 21.79 6.18
CA PHE A 93 11.37 22.25 5.41
C PHE A 93 11.49 23.78 5.33
N LYS A 94 10.85 24.50 6.26
CA LYS A 94 11.10 25.93 6.46
C LYS A 94 12.28 26.09 7.42
N ASP A 95 13.40 26.53 6.83
CA ASP A 95 14.69 26.97 7.40
C ASP A 95 15.84 25.93 7.39
#